data_AF-A0A2N9GVV6-F1
#
_entry.id   AF-A0A2N9GVV6-F1
#
_cell.length_a   1.000
_cell.length_b   1.000
_cell.length_c   1.000
_cell.angle_alpha   90.00
_cell.angle_beta   90.00
_cell.angle_gamma   90.00
#
_symmetry.space_group_name_H-M   'P 1'
#
loop_
_entity.id
_entity.type
_entity.pdbx_description
1 polymer ?
#
loop_
_entity_poly.entity_id
_entity_poly.type
_entity_poly.pdbx_seq_one_letter_code
_entity_poly.pdbx_strand_id
1 'polypeptide(L)'
;MANTFLLISHLPIPARHHHVSPRMSLKQPPNPSSSLLTSITNLLWGSSLPPSLLISTVRTSWHSTWQLMMSQLAPSDSSGRYSRPTSKFRITNNTNNNNDFNLLLLHLYVGLACPWAHRTLIVRALKGLEEAVPVSIASPGLDGSWEFNPVPVPDRDIHILIPTVDNANGCRNLKQVYRLRKEGYNGRSTVPMLWDVQNKQVLCNESYDIIQFFNSGLNGLAANPGLDLSPTALKGNMEEWNRIIYPNVNNGVYRCGFAQSQEAYDTAVNQVFSTLDMIEDHLGRSRYLCGGTLTLSDICLFTTLIRFDLVYNVLFKCTKRKLLEYPNLHAYMRDIYQIPKVAETCNFTAIMDGYYKILFPLNPGSIQPVMPSGCEHEILSRPHHRESLSLAESKSIKDHGTNPNISNPSKAATRQNYKALSIQQYNSLRVAARRGNQHPVAQPLDSTVRGSNSGTKICFITISSTERKAITSKKIADRPPLHLTTDAALDPVP
;
A
#
# COMPACT_ATOMS: atom_id res chain seq x y z
N MET A 1 67.98 -5.20 7.61
CA MET A 1 68.81 -5.99 8.55
C MET A 1 67.83 -6.97 9.21
N ALA A 2 67.85 -8.27 8.96
CA ALA A 2 68.94 -9.26 9.07
C ALA A 2 69.16 -9.75 10.52
N ASN A 3 68.72 -11.00 10.74
CA ASN A 3 69.36 -12.06 11.55
C ASN A 3 69.40 -11.97 13.09
N THR A 4 69.64 -13.04 13.88
CA THR A 4 69.20 -14.48 13.94
C THR A 4 69.66 -15.06 15.32
N PHE A 5 69.09 -16.18 15.82
CA PHE A 5 69.59 -17.05 16.94
C PHE A 5 69.56 -16.41 18.37
N LEU A 6 69.69 -17.08 19.54
CA LEU A 6 69.76 -18.48 20.05
C LEU A 6 68.58 -18.73 21.07
N LEU A 7 68.23 -19.86 21.75
CA LEU A 7 68.86 -21.10 22.27
C LEU A 7 69.67 -20.88 23.60
N ILE A 8 69.67 -21.70 24.69
CA ILE A 8 69.08 -23.01 25.10
C ILE A 8 68.99 -23.08 26.67
N SER A 9 68.45 -24.16 27.29
CA SER A 9 68.54 -24.62 28.73
C SER A 9 67.47 -24.16 29.76
N HIS A 10 67.08 -24.90 30.82
CA HIS A 10 67.12 -26.37 31.12
C HIS A 10 66.03 -26.81 32.17
N LEU A 11 65.97 -28.13 32.47
CA LEU A 11 64.99 -28.96 33.24
C LEU A 11 64.98 -28.73 34.80
N PRO A 12 64.13 -29.37 35.68
CA PRO A 12 63.23 -30.55 35.51
C PRO A 12 61.82 -30.60 36.23
N ILE A 13 60.90 -31.42 35.67
CA ILE A 13 60.00 -32.48 36.25
C ILE A 13 59.70 -32.45 37.79
N PRO A 14 58.42 -32.50 38.28
CA PRO A 14 57.63 -33.76 38.27
C PRO A 14 56.06 -33.74 38.22
N ALA A 15 55.53 -34.94 37.93
CA ALA A 15 54.27 -35.58 38.38
C ALA A 15 52.86 -35.00 38.03
N ARG A 16 52.16 -35.79 37.20
CA ARG A 16 50.71 -35.92 36.95
C ARG A 16 49.71 -35.31 37.98
N HIS A 17 48.69 -34.64 37.44
CA HIS A 17 47.28 -34.96 37.73
C HIS A 17 46.46 -34.92 36.44
N HIS A 18 45.52 -35.85 36.26
CA HIS A 18 44.60 -35.85 35.12
C HIS A 18 43.34 -35.04 35.45
N HIS A 19 42.95 -34.12 34.56
CA HIS A 19 41.57 -33.68 34.43
C HIS A 19 41.22 -33.53 32.95
N VAL A 20 40.29 -34.37 32.47
CA VAL A 20 39.75 -34.30 31.12
C VAL A 20 38.37 -33.66 31.20
N SER A 21 38.25 -32.43 30.71
CA SER A 21 36.95 -31.76 30.54
C SER A 21 36.46 -31.98 29.09
N PRO A 22 35.40 -32.77 28.85
CA PRO A 22 34.95 -33.05 27.50
C PRO A 22 34.29 -31.80 26.87
N ARG A 23 34.92 -31.26 25.81
CA ARG A 23 34.36 -30.17 25.02
C ARG A 23 33.21 -30.69 24.15
N MET A 24 32.00 -30.77 24.71
CA MET A 24 30.79 -31.18 23.99
C MET A 24 30.47 -30.21 22.85
N SER A 25 30.99 -30.51 21.66
CA SER A 25 30.54 -29.92 20.41
C SER A 25 29.14 -30.44 20.11
N LEU A 26 28.12 -29.62 20.37
CA LEU A 26 26.76 -29.84 19.92
C LEU A 26 26.73 -29.78 18.38
N LYS A 27 26.93 -30.94 17.74
CA LYS A 27 26.60 -31.13 16.33
C LYS A 27 25.10 -30.86 16.17
N GLN A 28 24.75 -29.77 15.51
CA GLN A 28 23.40 -29.62 14.98
C GLN A 28 23.12 -30.81 14.03
N PRO A 29 21.94 -31.42 14.07
CA PRO A 29 21.58 -32.44 13.09
C PRO A 29 21.57 -31.82 11.68
N PRO A 30 21.93 -32.58 10.63
CA PRO A 30 21.87 -32.08 9.26
C PRO A 30 20.42 -31.70 8.92
N ASN A 31 20.23 -30.50 8.36
CA ASN A 31 18.90 -30.04 7.96
C ASN A 31 18.29 -31.03 6.94
N PRO A 32 17.13 -31.65 7.20
CA PRO A 32 16.58 -32.69 6.32
C PRO A 32 16.21 -32.16 4.93
N SER A 33 15.94 -30.86 4.81
CA SER A 33 15.79 -30.18 3.51
C SER A 33 17.07 -30.23 2.67
N SER A 34 18.24 -30.13 3.29
CA SER A 34 19.54 -30.10 2.58
C SER A 34 19.95 -31.47 2.05
N SER A 35 19.69 -32.55 2.79
CA SER A 35 19.96 -33.91 2.29
C SER A 35 19.00 -34.30 1.16
N LEU A 36 17.72 -33.94 1.28
CA LEU A 36 16.72 -34.20 0.23
C LEU A 36 17.02 -33.40 -1.05
N LEU A 37 17.34 -32.10 -0.93
CA LEU A 37 17.78 -31.27 -2.06
C LEU A 37 19.06 -31.83 -2.72
N THR A 38 20.10 -32.16 -1.94
CA THR A 38 21.34 -32.76 -2.46
C THR A 38 21.07 -34.08 -3.19
N SER A 39 20.16 -34.91 -2.67
CA SER A 39 19.80 -36.19 -3.29
C SER A 39 19.06 -35.99 -4.63
N ILE A 40 18.14 -35.02 -4.67
CA ILE A 40 17.45 -34.60 -5.90
C ILE A 40 18.44 -34.00 -6.90
N THR A 41 19.37 -33.13 -6.50
CA THR A 41 20.38 -32.59 -7.42
C THR A 41 21.32 -33.66 -7.96
N ASN A 42 21.69 -34.66 -7.15
CA ASN A 42 22.54 -35.77 -7.61
C ASN A 42 21.79 -36.72 -8.57
N LEU A 43 20.48 -36.87 -8.41
CA LEU A 43 19.64 -37.66 -9.32
C LEU A 43 19.36 -36.95 -10.65
N LEU A 44 19.10 -35.64 -10.59
CA LEU A 44 18.76 -34.82 -11.76
C LEU A 44 20.01 -34.42 -12.57
N TRP A 45 21.06 -33.93 -11.89
CA TRP A 45 22.30 -33.46 -12.52
C TRP A 45 23.43 -34.50 -12.53
N GLY A 46 23.12 -35.75 -12.14
CA GLY A 46 24.01 -36.89 -12.29
C GLY A 46 24.14 -37.34 -13.75
N SER A 47 25.13 -38.19 -14.02
CA SER A 47 25.44 -38.71 -15.37
C SER A 47 24.36 -39.64 -15.96
N SER A 48 23.28 -39.92 -15.23
CA SER A 48 22.15 -40.78 -15.61
C SER A 48 21.10 -40.10 -16.50
N LEU A 49 21.11 -38.77 -16.62
CA LEU A 49 20.17 -38.01 -17.47
C LEU A 49 20.92 -37.01 -18.36
N PRO A 50 20.66 -36.95 -19.68
CA PRO A 50 21.18 -35.87 -20.52
C PRO A 50 20.69 -34.51 -20.00
N PRO A 51 21.58 -33.57 -19.63
CA PRO A 51 21.17 -32.31 -19.01
C PRO A 51 20.22 -31.47 -19.89
N SER A 52 20.35 -31.59 -21.21
CA SER A 52 19.44 -30.97 -22.19
C SER A 52 18.00 -31.47 -22.06
N LEU A 53 17.79 -32.78 -21.88
CA LEU A 53 16.46 -33.38 -21.72
C LEU A 53 15.83 -32.97 -20.38
N LEU A 54 16.61 -32.98 -19.29
CA LEU A 54 16.17 -32.46 -17.99
C LEU A 54 15.73 -30.99 -18.10
N ILE A 55 16.61 -30.12 -18.61
CA ILE A 55 16.35 -28.68 -18.72
C ILE A 55 15.13 -28.42 -19.59
N SER A 56 14.94 -29.16 -20.68
CA SER A 56 13.76 -29.05 -21.55
C SER A 56 12.48 -29.45 -20.82
N THR A 57 12.48 -30.59 -20.14
CA THR A 57 11.32 -31.09 -19.36
C THR A 57 10.95 -30.12 -18.24
N VAL A 58 11.91 -29.73 -17.40
CA VAL A 58 11.68 -28.79 -16.28
C VAL A 58 11.20 -27.43 -16.78
N ARG A 59 11.77 -26.90 -17.88
CA ARG A 59 11.32 -25.65 -18.50
C ARG A 59 9.88 -25.74 -18.99
N THR A 60 9.52 -26.85 -19.63
CA THR A 60 8.17 -27.08 -20.17
C THR A 60 7.15 -27.22 -19.03
N SER A 61 7.42 -28.07 -18.03
CA SER A 61 6.55 -28.24 -16.86
C SER A 61 6.38 -26.95 -16.05
N TRP A 62 7.46 -26.17 -15.89
CA TRP A 62 7.41 -24.87 -15.23
C TRP A 62 6.56 -23.87 -16.01
N HIS A 63 6.73 -23.79 -17.34
CA HIS A 63 5.92 -22.89 -18.17
C HIS A 63 4.44 -23.26 -18.16
N SER A 64 4.09 -24.54 -18.28
CA SER A 64 2.69 -25.00 -18.22
C SER A 64 2.05 -24.72 -16.86
N THR A 65 2.78 -24.93 -15.76
CA THR A 65 2.32 -24.56 -14.40
C THR A 65 2.13 -23.04 -14.28
N TRP A 66 3.07 -22.25 -14.80
CA TRP A 66 2.99 -20.79 -14.78
C TRP A 66 1.76 -20.28 -15.54
N GLN A 67 1.49 -20.79 -16.75
CA GLN A 67 0.30 -20.43 -17.53
C GLN A 67 -1.00 -20.79 -16.81
N LEU A 68 -1.09 -22.00 -16.24
CA LEU A 68 -2.25 -22.42 -15.44
C LEU A 68 -2.49 -21.46 -14.26
N MET A 69 -1.45 -21.10 -13.51
CA MET A 69 -1.56 -20.18 -12.38
C MET A 69 -1.89 -18.74 -12.80
N MET A 70 -1.33 -18.27 -13.91
CA MET A 70 -1.64 -16.95 -14.47
C MET A 70 -3.10 -16.84 -14.91
N SER A 71 -3.68 -17.90 -15.49
CA SER A 71 -5.11 -17.92 -15.86
C SER A 71 -6.05 -17.65 -14.68
N GLN A 72 -5.67 -18.08 -13.46
CA GLN A 72 -6.43 -17.90 -12.23
C GLN A 72 -6.18 -16.54 -11.57
N LEU A 73 -4.92 -16.10 -11.53
CA LEU A 73 -4.54 -14.79 -10.97
C LEU A 73 -5.11 -13.63 -11.81
N ALA A 74 -4.99 -13.77 -13.13
CA ALA A 74 -5.20 -12.70 -14.09
C ALA A 74 -5.87 -13.23 -15.38
N PRO A 75 -7.21 -13.35 -15.40
CA PRO A 75 -7.95 -13.80 -16.57
C PRO A 75 -7.62 -13.01 -17.84
N SER A 76 -7.45 -13.72 -18.94
CA SER A 76 -7.06 -13.16 -20.24
C SER A 76 -7.95 -13.69 -21.37
N ASP A 77 -7.92 -13.02 -22.51
CA ASP A 77 -8.42 -13.59 -23.77
C ASP A 77 -7.42 -14.59 -24.39
N SER A 78 -7.79 -15.17 -25.54
CA SER A 78 -6.99 -16.12 -26.30
C SER A 78 -5.69 -15.54 -26.89
N SER A 79 -5.53 -14.21 -26.92
CA SER A 79 -4.28 -13.54 -27.28
C SER A 79 -3.36 -13.27 -26.08
N GLY A 80 -3.77 -13.68 -24.87
CA GLY A 80 -3.01 -13.48 -23.64
C GLY A 80 -3.13 -12.07 -23.07
N ARG A 81 -4.11 -11.26 -23.52
CA ARG A 81 -4.36 -9.91 -22.99
C ARG A 81 -5.21 -9.99 -21.73
N TYR A 82 -4.68 -9.47 -20.63
CA TYR A 82 -5.38 -9.40 -19.34
C TYR A 82 -6.66 -8.54 -19.39
N SER A 83 -7.74 -9.05 -18.81
CA SER A 83 -9.00 -8.34 -18.56
C SER A 83 -9.29 -8.27 -17.06
N ARG A 84 -9.57 -7.08 -16.53
CA ARG A 84 -9.90 -6.88 -15.11
C ARG A 84 -11.37 -7.26 -14.85
N PRO A 85 -11.66 -8.24 -13.97
CA PRO A 85 -13.03 -8.54 -13.58
C PRO A 85 -13.73 -7.32 -12.95
N THR A 86 -15.03 -7.19 -13.19
CA THR A 86 -15.85 -6.09 -12.66
C THR A 86 -16.23 -6.31 -11.20
N SER A 87 -16.33 -5.22 -10.43
CA SER A 87 -16.80 -5.26 -9.05
C SER A 87 -18.32 -5.46 -8.98
N LYS A 88 -18.77 -6.40 -8.15
CA LYS A 88 -20.19 -6.80 -8.03
C LYS A 88 -21.05 -5.78 -7.27
N PHE A 89 -20.51 -5.13 -6.24
CA PHE A 89 -21.25 -4.25 -5.35
C PHE A 89 -20.98 -2.79 -5.73
N ARG A 90 -22.02 -2.08 -6.13
CA ARG A 90 -21.98 -0.72 -6.71
C ARG A 90 -22.98 0.16 -5.97
N ILE A 91 -22.64 1.43 -5.72
CA ILE A 91 -23.61 2.39 -5.17
C ILE A 91 -24.45 2.87 -6.36
N THR A 92 -25.73 2.49 -6.40
CA THR A 92 -26.64 2.91 -7.48
C THR A 92 -27.38 4.18 -7.06
N ASN A 93 -27.60 5.12 -7.97
CA ASN A 93 -28.26 6.39 -7.64
C ASN A 93 -29.68 6.22 -7.04
N ASN A 94 -30.34 5.08 -7.26
CA ASN A 94 -31.62 4.75 -6.63
C ASN A 94 -31.54 4.58 -5.10
N THR A 95 -30.38 4.36 -4.49
CA THR A 95 -30.26 4.31 -3.01
C THR A 95 -30.49 5.68 -2.36
N ASN A 96 -30.37 6.78 -3.11
CA ASN A 96 -30.60 8.14 -2.62
C ASN A 96 -32.06 8.41 -2.21
N ASN A 97 -33.02 7.58 -2.64
CA ASN A 97 -34.45 7.87 -2.45
C ASN A 97 -35.04 7.37 -1.12
N ASN A 98 -34.28 6.65 -0.27
CA ASN A 98 -34.79 6.18 1.03
C ASN A 98 -33.72 5.88 2.11
N ASN A 99 -32.42 5.76 1.76
CA ASN A 99 -31.38 5.52 2.75
C ASN A 99 -30.63 6.82 3.08
N ASP A 100 -30.93 7.38 4.25
CA ASP A 100 -30.12 8.44 4.85
C ASP A 100 -28.77 7.83 5.27
N PHE A 101 -27.77 7.90 4.39
CA PHE A 101 -26.44 7.31 4.63
C PHE A 101 -25.74 7.87 5.87
N ASN A 102 -26.17 9.05 6.34
CA ASN A 102 -25.72 9.66 7.60
C ASN A 102 -26.12 8.86 8.85
N LEU A 103 -27.10 7.96 8.74
CA LEU A 103 -27.56 7.08 9.83
C LEU A 103 -26.86 5.71 9.85
N LEU A 104 -26.12 5.35 8.79
CA LEU A 104 -25.44 4.07 8.70
C LEU A 104 -24.10 4.11 9.43
N LEU A 105 -23.82 3.09 10.24
CA LEU A 105 -22.48 2.87 10.78
C LEU A 105 -21.57 2.30 9.68
N LEU A 106 -20.94 3.20 8.94
CA LEU A 106 -20.04 2.88 7.83
C LEU A 106 -18.67 2.42 8.33
N HIS A 107 -18.09 1.41 7.67
CA HIS A 107 -16.70 1.00 7.88
C HIS A 107 -16.01 0.73 6.55
N LEU A 108 -14.73 1.10 6.43
CA LEU A 108 -13.96 0.93 5.20
C LEU A 108 -12.86 -0.12 5.38
N TYR A 109 -12.87 -1.12 4.50
CA TYR A 109 -11.84 -2.15 4.42
C TYR A 109 -10.88 -1.88 3.26
N VAL A 110 -9.58 -1.84 3.55
CA VAL A 110 -8.53 -1.49 2.59
C VAL A 110 -7.33 -2.44 2.71
N GLY A 111 -6.41 -2.36 1.75
CA GLY A 111 -5.06 -2.91 1.89
C GLY A 111 -4.06 -1.98 1.20
N LEU A 112 -2.99 -1.61 1.90
CA LEU A 112 -2.13 -0.47 1.53
C LEU A 112 -1.41 -0.67 0.18
N ALA A 113 -1.14 -1.91 -0.20
CA ALA A 113 -0.60 -2.23 -1.52
C ALA A 113 -1.56 -1.82 -2.66
N CYS A 114 -2.87 -1.97 -2.49
CA CYS A 114 -3.85 -1.82 -3.56
C CYS A 114 -4.04 -0.35 -3.98
N PRO A 115 -3.78 0.04 -5.25
CA PRO A 115 -3.99 1.41 -5.72
C PRO A 115 -5.46 1.80 -5.71
N TRP A 116 -6.36 0.85 -6.02
CA TRP A 116 -7.81 1.05 -5.98
C TRP A 116 -8.30 1.41 -4.56
N ALA A 117 -7.69 0.83 -3.52
CA ALA A 117 -7.99 1.15 -2.11
C ALA A 117 -7.26 2.41 -1.62
N HIS A 118 -6.08 2.71 -2.17
CA HIS A 118 -5.36 3.95 -1.85
C HIS A 118 -6.19 5.20 -2.24
N ARG A 119 -7.00 5.12 -3.31
CA ARG A 119 -7.93 6.20 -3.71
C ARG A 119 -8.92 6.56 -2.61
N THR A 120 -9.53 5.56 -1.97
CA THR A 120 -10.54 5.78 -0.93
C THR A 120 -9.93 6.32 0.37
N LEU A 121 -8.70 5.90 0.71
CA LEU A 121 -7.92 6.47 1.80
C LEU A 121 -7.60 7.96 1.58
N ILE A 122 -7.12 8.33 0.40
CA ILE A 122 -6.79 9.73 0.08
C ILE A 122 -8.03 10.61 0.16
N VAL A 123 -9.14 10.23 -0.48
CA VAL A 123 -10.36 11.05 -0.47
C VAL A 123 -10.99 11.12 0.92
N ARG A 124 -10.94 10.04 1.72
CA ARG A 124 -11.32 10.06 3.15
C ARG A 124 -10.51 11.10 3.93
N ALA A 125 -9.18 11.12 3.74
CA ALA A 125 -8.29 12.04 4.45
C ALA A 125 -8.48 13.51 4.01
N LEU A 126 -8.62 13.75 2.70
CA LEU A 126 -8.86 15.08 2.14
C LEU A 126 -10.22 15.65 2.55
N LYS A 127 -11.28 14.84 2.58
CA LYS A 127 -12.61 15.24 3.07
C LYS A 127 -12.69 15.35 4.59
N GLY A 128 -11.71 14.84 5.33
CA GLY A 128 -11.73 14.82 6.79
C GLY A 128 -12.83 13.91 7.33
N LEU A 129 -12.91 12.69 6.80
CA LEU A 129 -13.90 11.66 7.14
C LEU A 129 -13.33 10.59 8.07
N GLU A 130 -12.30 10.90 8.86
CA GLU A 130 -11.61 9.87 9.65
C GLU A 130 -12.49 9.21 10.71
N GLU A 131 -13.20 10.01 11.51
CA GLU A 131 -14.13 9.54 12.54
C GLU A 131 -15.43 8.97 11.92
N ALA A 132 -15.92 9.60 10.85
CA ALA A 132 -17.17 9.24 10.18
C ALA A 132 -17.09 7.91 9.41
N VAL A 133 -15.90 7.50 8.98
CA VAL A 133 -15.66 6.22 8.32
C VAL A 133 -14.39 5.59 8.90
N PRO A 134 -14.49 4.81 10.01
CA PRO A 134 -13.38 4.05 10.54
C PRO A 134 -12.86 2.99 9.56
N VAL A 135 -11.65 2.49 9.79
CA VAL A 135 -10.91 1.66 8.82
C VAL A 135 -10.37 0.37 9.47
N SER A 136 -10.42 -0.73 8.71
CA SER A 136 -9.63 -1.95 8.96
C SER A 136 -8.65 -2.13 7.80
N ILE A 137 -7.36 -2.19 8.09
CA ILE A 137 -6.27 -2.22 7.10
C ILE A 137 -5.68 -3.62 7.02
N ALA A 138 -5.94 -4.33 5.93
CA ALA A 138 -5.42 -5.68 5.70
C ALA A 138 -4.00 -5.67 5.09
N SER A 139 -3.20 -6.64 5.51
CA SER A 139 -2.04 -7.15 4.77
C SER A 139 -2.49 -8.26 3.80
N PRO A 140 -1.78 -8.52 2.70
CA PRO A 140 -2.01 -9.74 1.93
C PRO A 140 -1.42 -10.96 2.64
N GLY A 141 -2.17 -12.07 2.68
CA GLY A 141 -1.71 -13.37 3.17
C GLY A 141 -1.03 -14.21 2.08
N LEU A 142 -0.36 -15.29 2.49
CA LEU A 142 0.35 -16.21 1.60
C LEU A 142 -0.57 -16.99 0.63
N ASP A 143 -1.86 -17.07 0.94
CA ASP A 143 -2.91 -17.64 0.08
C ASP A 143 -3.53 -16.62 -0.90
N GLY A 144 -3.00 -15.39 -0.94
CA GLY A 144 -3.55 -14.28 -1.72
C GLY A 144 -4.82 -13.65 -1.13
N SER A 145 -5.26 -14.06 0.07
CA SER A 145 -6.36 -13.39 0.78
C SER A 145 -5.90 -12.09 1.45
N TRP A 146 -6.84 -11.27 1.91
CA TRP A 146 -6.56 -10.05 2.68
C TRP A 146 -6.75 -10.36 4.17
N GLU A 147 -5.66 -10.45 4.93
CA GLU A 147 -5.65 -10.78 6.37
C GLU A 147 -5.44 -9.55 7.25
N PHE A 148 -6.13 -9.52 8.39
CA PHE A 148 -6.05 -8.47 9.40
C PHE A 148 -4.96 -8.77 10.44
N ASN A 149 -3.74 -8.94 9.92
CA ASN A 149 -2.54 -9.20 10.71
C ASN A 149 -1.90 -7.84 11.06
N PRO A 150 -2.04 -7.32 12.30
CA PRO A 150 -1.41 -6.08 12.70
C PRO A 150 0.12 -6.23 12.75
N VAL A 151 0.83 -5.18 12.38
CA VAL A 151 2.30 -5.10 12.52
C VAL A 151 2.67 -4.24 13.73
N PRO A 152 3.84 -4.45 14.36
CA PRO A 152 4.35 -3.53 15.37
C PRO A 152 4.45 -2.10 14.81
N VAL A 153 4.01 -1.10 15.58
CA VAL A 153 4.22 0.31 15.24
C VAL A 153 5.73 0.57 15.25
N PRO A 154 6.36 1.04 14.16
CA PRO A 154 7.77 1.42 14.20
C PRO A 154 7.95 2.71 15.00
N ASP A 155 9.04 2.84 15.77
CA ASP A 155 9.41 4.07 16.49
C ASP A 155 9.65 5.30 15.56
N ARG A 156 9.61 5.09 14.24
CA ARG A 156 9.82 6.10 13.21
C ARG A 156 8.59 6.17 12.31
N ASP A 157 8.12 7.38 12.06
CA ASP A 157 6.96 7.71 11.22
C ASP A 157 5.58 7.25 11.76
N ILE A 158 5.29 7.59 13.03
CA ILE A 158 4.01 7.40 13.78
C ILE A 158 2.73 7.91 13.07
N HIS A 159 2.85 8.60 11.93
CA HIS A 159 1.74 9.14 11.16
C HIS A 159 1.42 8.31 9.90
N ILE A 160 2.24 7.34 9.50
CA ILE A 160 1.97 6.51 8.31
C ILE A 160 0.98 5.40 8.66
N LEU A 161 -0.03 5.19 7.82
CA LEU A 161 -1.00 4.10 7.99
C LEU A 161 -0.31 2.72 7.92
N ILE A 162 -0.67 1.83 8.86
CA ILE A 162 -0.15 0.47 8.97
C ILE A 162 -1.29 -0.57 8.98
N PRO A 163 -1.03 -1.86 8.67
CA PRO A 163 -1.98 -2.95 8.88
C PRO A 163 -2.52 -3.03 10.31
N THR A 164 -3.81 -3.36 10.44
CA THR A 164 -4.55 -3.43 11.71
C THR A 164 -5.26 -4.77 11.88
N VAL A 165 -5.80 -5.01 13.08
CA VAL A 165 -6.89 -5.97 13.28
C VAL A 165 -8.18 -5.50 12.58
N ASP A 166 -9.19 -6.37 12.49
CA ASP A 166 -10.52 -5.98 12.05
C ASP A 166 -11.31 -5.29 13.18
N ASN A 167 -11.33 -3.96 13.14
CA ASN A 167 -11.98 -3.11 14.15
C ASN A 167 -13.51 -3.17 14.14
N ALA A 168 -14.17 -3.72 13.10
CA ALA A 168 -15.62 -3.72 12.97
C ALA A 168 -16.30 -5.09 13.19
N ASN A 169 -15.69 -6.19 12.74
CA ASN A 169 -16.28 -7.53 12.89
C ASN A 169 -15.36 -8.55 13.56
N GLY A 170 -14.13 -8.18 13.98
CA GLY A 170 -13.18 -9.10 14.61
C GLY A 170 -12.73 -10.28 13.74
N CYS A 171 -12.92 -10.22 12.41
CA CYS A 171 -12.54 -11.28 11.50
C CYS A 171 -11.00 -11.37 11.35
N ARG A 172 -10.49 -12.57 11.05
CA ARG A 172 -9.07 -12.77 10.68
C ARG A 172 -8.78 -12.30 9.26
N ASN A 173 -9.73 -12.45 8.34
CA ASN A 173 -9.53 -12.05 6.94
C ASN A 173 -10.80 -11.55 6.26
N LEU A 174 -10.64 -10.80 5.18
CA LEU A 174 -11.72 -10.16 4.44
C LEU A 174 -12.73 -11.18 3.87
N LYS A 175 -12.28 -12.41 3.57
CA LYS A 175 -13.13 -13.51 3.10
C LYS A 175 -14.15 -13.93 4.18
N GLN A 176 -13.81 -13.83 5.46
CA GLN A 176 -14.77 -14.00 6.56
C GLN A 176 -15.77 -12.83 6.61
N VAL A 177 -15.33 -11.58 6.48
CA VAL A 177 -16.23 -10.40 6.50
C VAL A 177 -17.27 -10.48 5.36
N TYR A 178 -16.86 -10.79 4.13
CA TYR A 178 -17.80 -11.00 3.01
C TYR A 178 -18.82 -12.13 3.27
N ARG A 179 -18.47 -13.13 4.10
CA ARG A 179 -19.37 -14.23 4.50
C ARG A 179 -20.32 -13.87 5.66
N LEU A 180 -20.14 -12.74 6.33
CA LEU A 180 -21.09 -12.23 7.34
C LEU A 180 -22.38 -11.65 6.74
N ARG A 181 -22.44 -11.47 5.42
CA ARG A 181 -23.68 -11.16 4.71
C ARG A 181 -24.73 -12.23 4.96
N LYS A 182 -26.00 -11.83 5.13
CA LYS A 182 -27.13 -12.75 5.37
C LYS A 182 -27.30 -13.83 4.27
N GLU A 183 -26.93 -13.51 3.03
CA GLU A 183 -26.94 -14.43 1.87
C GLU A 183 -25.64 -15.23 1.71
N GLY A 184 -24.63 -14.99 2.56
CA GLY A 184 -23.25 -15.37 2.34
C GLY A 184 -22.58 -14.65 1.15
N TYR A 185 -21.39 -15.14 0.79
CA TYR A 185 -20.66 -14.76 -0.42
C TYR A 185 -19.52 -15.76 -0.70
N ASN A 186 -19.42 -16.23 -1.95
CA ASN A 186 -18.36 -17.14 -2.42
C ASN A 186 -17.53 -16.57 -3.59
N GLY A 187 -17.73 -15.31 -3.97
CA GLY A 187 -16.95 -14.64 -5.03
C GLY A 187 -15.62 -14.05 -4.54
N ARG A 188 -15.02 -13.16 -5.34
CA ARG A 188 -13.75 -12.48 -5.00
C ARG A 188 -13.93 -11.44 -3.90
N SER A 189 -13.35 -11.67 -2.73
CA SER A 189 -13.23 -10.67 -1.67
C SER A 189 -12.14 -9.65 -2.00
N THR A 190 -12.54 -8.44 -2.40
CA THR A 190 -11.63 -7.38 -2.88
C THR A 190 -11.59 -6.17 -1.95
N VAL A 191 -10.44 -5.48 -1.92
CA VAL A 191 -10.30 -4.11 -1.38
C VAL A 191 -10.26 -3.08 -2.53
N PRO A 192 -10.86 -1.88 -2.38
CA PRO A 192 -11.59 -1.41 -1.21
C PRO A 192 -12.97 -2.08 -1.09
N MET A 193 -13.48 -2.13 0.13
CA MET A 193 -14.86 -2.53 0.42
C MET A 193 -15.46 -1.56 1.45
N LEU A 194 -16.55 -0.90 1.08
CA LEU A 194 -17.37 -0.11 2.00
C LEU A 194 -18.46 -1.00 2.59
N TRP A 195 -18.56 -1.02 3.92
CA TRP A 195 -19.35 -1.96 4.70
C TRP A 195 -20.34 -1.22 5.60
N ASP A 196 -21.55 -1.76 5.69
CA ASP A 196 -22.56 -1.40 6.70
C ASP A 196 -22.41 -2.36 7.89
N VAL A 197 -21.98 -1.84 9.03
CA VAL A 197 -21.73 -2.62 10.26
C VAL A 197 -23.03 -3.13 10.88
N GLN A 198 -24.13 -2.38 10.80
CA GLN A 198 -25.41 -2.73 11.42
C GLN A 198 -26.13 -3.82 10.63
N ASN A 199 -26.28 -3.64 9.31
CA ASN A 199 -26.98 -4.59 8.44
C ASN A 199 -26.09 -5.77 8.00
N LYS A 200 -24.78 -5.69 8.24
CA LYS A 200 -23.74 -6.63 7.81
C LYS A 200 -23.77 -6.85 6.29
N GLN A 201 -23.59 -5.75 5.55
CA GLN A 201 -23.67 -5.76 4.08
C GLN A 201 -22.51 -5.00 3.44
N VAL A 202 -22.12 -5.47 2.25
CA VAL A 202 -21.23 -4.73 1.36
C VAL A 202 -22.05 -3.68 0.61
N LEU A 203 -21.86 -2.41 0.94
CA LEU A 203 -22.47 -1.29 0.22
C LEU A 203 -21.78 -1.09 -1.13
N CYS A 204 -20.45 -1.25 -1.18
CA CYS A 204 -19.68 -1.08 -2.41
C CYS A 204 -18.34 -1.82 -2.40
N ASN A 205 -17.89 -2.29 -3.56
CA ASN A 205 -16.51 -2.72 -3.77
C ASN A 205 -15.90 -2.22 -5.10
N GLU A 206 -16.42 -1.14 -5.70
CA GLU A 206 -15.68 -0.38 -6.74
C GLU A 206 -15.16 0.96 -6.17
N SER A 207 -13.87 1.17 -6.36
CA SER A 207 -13.11 2.32 -5.89
C SER A 207 -13.66 3.67 -6.37
N TYR A 208 -14.12 3.76 -7.62
CA TYR A 208 -14.57 5.02 -8.21
C TYR A 208 -15.96 5.47 -7.68
N ASP A 209 -16.83 4.53 -7.30
CA ASP A 209 -18.09 4.86 -6.64
C ASP A 209 -17.83 5.37 -5.22
N ILE A 210 -16.97 4.67 -4.46
CA ILE A 210 -16.67 5.01 -3.07
C ILE A 210 -16.06 6.43 -2.97
N ILE A 211 -15.16 6.81 -3.87
CA ILE A 211 -14.59 8.18 -3.84
C ILE A 211 -15.58 9.27 -4.28
N GLN A 212 -16.52 8.99 -5.20
CA GLN A 212 -17.60 9.93 -5.50
C GLN A 212 -18.56 10.07 -4.31
N PHE A 213 -18.91 8.97 -3.67
CA PHE A 213 -19.76 8.94 -2.48
C PHE A 213 -19.12 9.67 -1.29
N PHE A 214 -17.82 9.48 -1.04
CA PHE A 214 -17.08 10.26 -0.04
C PHE A 214 -16.97 11.75 -0.40
N ASN A 215 -16.91 12.09 -1.68
CA ASN A 215 -16.80 13.48 -2.13
C ASN A 215 -18.06 14.31 -1.86
N SER A 216 -19.25 13.77 -2.12
CA SER A 216 -20.51 14.52 -2.01
C SER A 216 -21.56 13.91 -1.06
N GLY A 217 -21.63 12.59 -0.95
CA GLY A 217 -22.65 11.88 -0.17
C GLY A 217 -22.48 11.99 1.35
N LEU A 218 -21.25 12.18 1.84
CA LEU A 218 -20.92 12.30 3.27
C LEU A 218 -20.61 13.75 3.72
N ASN A 219 -21.07 14.75 2.97
CA ASN A 219 -20.80 16.16 3.28
C ASN A 219 -21.36 16.63 4.64
N GLY A 220 -22.39 15.97 5.18
CA GLY A 220 -22.89 16.24 6.54
C GLY A 220 -21.98 15.76 7.66
N LEU A 221 -21.04 14.86 7.37
CA LEU A 221 -20.12 14.25 8.33
C LEU A 221 -18.63 14.58 8.07
N ALA A 222 -18.34 15.30 6.98
CA ALA A 222 -17.00 15.67 6.56
C ALA A 222 -16.48 16.90 7.32
N ALA A 223 -15.26 16.84 7.87
CA ALA A 223 -14.61 18.03 8.44
C ALA A 223 -14.23 19.07 7.37
N ASN A 224 -14.08 18.65 6.11
CA ASN A 224 -13.90 19.52 4.94
C ASN A 224 -15.12 19.41 3.98
N PRO A 225 -16.31 19.90 4.37
CA PRO A 225 -17.53 19.70 3.58
C PRO A 225 -17.50 20.49 2.27
N GLY A 226 -16.92 21.69 2.27
CA GLY A 226 -16.80 22.56 1.09
C GLY A 226 -15.75 22.14 0.06
N LEU A 227 -14.92 21.11 0.33
CA LEU A 227 -13.99 20.57 -0.65
C LEU A 227 -14.74 19.67 -1.65
N ASP A 228 -14.80 20.08 -2.92
CA ASP A 228 -15.36 19.29 -4.01
C ASP A 228 -14.27 18.93 -5.03
N LEU A 229 -14.00 17.62 -5.15
CA LEU A 229 -13.07 17.00 -6.09
C LEU A 229 -13.76 16.52 -7.37
N SER A 230 -15.08 16.70 -7.51
CA SER A 230 -15.89 16.34 -8.68
C SER A 230 -16.88 17.46 -9.09
N PRO A 231 -16.44 18.74 -9.16
CA PRO A 231 -17.34 19.86 -9.37
C PRO A 231 -17.98 19.79 -10.75
N THR A 232 -19.28 20.10 -10.82
CA THR A 232 -20.12 19.95 -12.02
C THR A 232 -19.50 20.55 -13.29
N ALA A 233 -18.82 21.69 -13.18
CA ALA A 233 -18.16 22.37 -14.30
C ALA A 233 -16.95 21.62 -14.89
N LEU A 234 -16.36 20.66 -14.18
CA LEU A 234 -15.21 19.87 -14.65
C LEU A 234 -15.58 18.41 -15.00
N LYS A 235 -16.83 17.98 -14.81
CA LYS A 235 -17.22 16.57 -14.98
C LYS A 235 -16.89 16.01 -16.37
N GLY A 236 -17.17 16.75 -17.45
CA GLY A 236 -16.81 16.32 -18.81
C GLY A 236 -15.29 16.16 -19.01
N ASN A 237 -14.48 17.06 -18.44
CA ASN A 237 -13.01 16.96 -18.49
C ASN A 237 -12.50 15.77 -17.68
N MET A 238 -13.09 15.52 -16.51
CA MET A 238 -12.78 14.37 -15.66
C MET A 238 -13.17 13.05 -16.33
N GLU A 239 -14.35 12.99 -16.96
CA GLU A 239 -14.82 11.84 -17.73
C GLU A 239 -13.86 11.54 -18.88
N GLU A 240 -13.48 12.53 -19.68
CA GLU A 240 -12.53 12.35 -20.78
C GLU A 240 -11.16 11.87 -20.31
N TRP A 241 -10.58 12.51 -19.29
CA TRP A 241 -9.33 12.01 -18.69
C TRP A 241 -9.47 10.61 -18.11
N ASN A 242 -10.61 10.27 -17.50
CA ASN A 242 -10.87 8.92 -16.98
C ASN A 242 -10.93 7.87 -18.10
N ARG A 243 -11.50 8.19 -19.27
CA ARG A 243 -11.47 7.29 -20.45
C ARG A 243 -10.04 7.00 -20.93
N ILE A 244 -9.11 7.94 -20.74
CA ILE A 244 -7.70 7.81 -21.15
C ILE A 244 -6.89 7.08 -20.05
N ILE A 245 -6.88 7.59 -18.82
CA ILE A 245 -5.98 7.10 -17.76
C ILE A 245 -6.37 5.70 -17.27
N TYR A 246 -7.66 5.32 -17.28
CA TYR A 246 -8.08 4.02 -16.77
C TYR A 246 -7.55 2.83 -17.62
N PRO A 247 -7.85 2.70 -18.92
CA PRO A 247 -7.43 1.55 -19.72
C PRO A 247 -5.92 1.55 -20.03
N ASN A 248 -5.32 2.74 -20.15
CA ASN A 248 -3.94 2.88 -20.64
C ASN A 248 -2.90 3.04 -19.54
N VAL A 249 -3.25 3.57 -18.36
CA VAL A 249 -2.29 3.80 -17.26
C VAL A 249 -2.66 2.98 -16.02
N ASN A 250 -3.84 3.20 -15.43
CA ASN A 250 -4.24 2.53 -14.18
C ASN A 250 -4.37 1.01 -14.33
N ASN A 251 -5.05 0.57 -15.40
CA ASN A 251 -5.11 -0.84 -15.78
C ASN A 251 -4.00 -1.22 -16.76
N GLY A 252 -3.41 -0.26 -17.49
CA GLY A 252 -2.33 -0.50 -18.44
C GLY A 252 -1.09 -1.14 -17.82
N VAL A 253 -0.66 -0.69 -16.64
CA VAL A 253 0.46 -1.33 -15.92
C VAL A 253 0.16 -2.78 -15.53
N TYR A 254 -1.08 -3.10 -15.14
CA TYR A 254 -1.50 -4.48 -14.88
C TYR A 254 -1.58 -5.31 -16.17
N ARG A 255 -2.01 -4.71 -17.30
CA ARG A 255 -1.99 -5.36 -18.62
C ARG A 255 -0.57 -5.71 -19.06
N CYS A 256 0.44 -4.92 -18.68
CA CYS A 256 1.86 -5.27 -18.87
C CYS A 256 2.27 -6.42 -17.95
N GLY A 257 2.03 -6.27 -16.64
CA GLY A 257 2.48 -7.25 -15.62
C GLY A 257 1.80 -8.61 -15.68
N PHE A 258 0.59 -8.68 -16.23
CA PHE A 258 -0.20 -9.90 -16.38
C PHE A 258 -0.34 -10.39 -17.82
N ALA A 259 0.41 -9.85 -18.78
CA ALA A 259 0.43 -10.36 -20.15
C ALA A 259 0.93 -11.81 -20.18
N GLN A 260 0.20 -12.67 -20.90
CA GLN A 260 0.56 -14.09 -21.08
C GLN A 260 1.22 -14.36 -22.46
N SER A 261 1.33 -13.32 -23.30
CA SER A 261 2.03 -13.33 -24.59
C SER A 261 2.88 -12.07 -24.76
N GLN A 262 3.90 -12.15 -25.62
CA GLN A 262 4.79 -11.01 -25.94
C GLN A 262 4.01 -9.87 -26.63
N GLU A 263 3.12 -10.19 -27.57
CA GLU A 263 2.27 -9.23 -28.28
C GLU A 263 1.32 -8.46 -27.33
N ALA A 264 0.72 -9.16 -26.36
CA ALA A 264 -0.14 -8.53 -25.35
C ALA A 264 0.66 -7.57 -24.45
N TYR A 265 1.88 -7.95 -24.08
CA TYR A 265 2.80 -7.10 -23.33
C TYR A 265 3.23 -5.87 -24.14
N ASP A 266 3.71 -6.06 -25.37
CA ASP A 266 4.21 -4.98 -26.23
C ASP A 266 3.09 -3.98 -26.57
N THR A 267 1.87 -4.47 -26.81
CA THR A 267 0.69 -3.62 -26.98
C THR A 267 0.38 -2.80 -25.72
N ALA A 268 0.42 -3.42 -24.54
CA ALA A 268 0.11 -2.74 -23.29
C ALA A 268 1.19 -1.71 -22.89
N VAL A 269 2.48 -2.06 -23.01
CA VAL A 269 3.59 -1.19 -22.56
C VAL A 269 3.76 0.02 -23.48
N ASN A 270 3.57 -0.14 -24.79
CA ASN A 270 3.56 1.00 -25.71
C ASN A 270 2.37 1.94 -25.46
N GLN A 271 1.19 1.41 -25.12
CA GLN A 271 0.03 2.23 -24.74
C GLN A 271 0.24 2.98 -23.41
N VAL A 272 0.85 2.32 -22.41
CA VAL A 272 1.25 2.97 -21.14
C VAL A 272 2.17 4.14 -21.42
N PHE A 273 3.27 3.93 -22.14
CA PHE A 273 4.25 4.99 -22.34
C PHE A 273 3.78 6.10 -23.26
N SER A 274 3.08 5.79 -24.36
CA SER A 274 2.45 6.83 -25.21
C SER A 274 1.48 7.71 -24.42
N THR A 275 0.74 7.13 -23.47
CA THR A 275 -0.18 7.90 -22.61
C THR A 275 0.57 8.69 -21.53
N LEU A 276 1.67 8.19 -20.98
CA LEU A 276 2.52 8.96 -20.05
C LEU A 276 3.23 10.12 -20.77
N ASP A 277 3.73 9.90 -21.99
CA ASP A 277 4.32 10.92 -22.86
C ASP A 277 3.28 12.03 -23.15
N MET A 278 2.03 11.68 -23.47
CA MET A 278 0.90 12.63 -23.62
C MET A 278 0.56 13.42 -22.34
N ILE A 279 0.55 12.76 -21.17
CA ILE A 279 0.21 13.43 -19.89
C ILE A 279 1.35 14.37 -19.46
N GLU A 280 2.61 14.04 -19.74
CA GLU A 280 3.76 14.92 -19.51
C GLU A 280 3.60 16.27 -20.26
N ASP A 281 3.27 16.23 -21.55
CA ASP A 281 3.07 17.42 -22.39
C ASP A 281 1.85 18.28 -21.99
N HIS A 282 0.85 17.67 -21.32
CA HIS A 282 -0.27 18.38 -20.70
C HIS A 282 0.15 19.04 -19.38
N LEU A 283 0.78 18.26 -18.49
CA LEU A 283 1.22 18.72 -17.17
C LEU A 283 2.38 19.73 -17.23
N GLY A 284 3.05 19.89 -18.37
CA GLY A 284 3.96 21.01 -18.64
C GLY A 284 3.29 22.38 -18.76
N ARG A 285 1.95 22.43 -18.91
CA ARG A 285 1.17 23.68 -19.07
C ARG A 285 0.04 23.83 -18.05
N SER A 286 -0.60 22.73 -17.67
CA SER A 286 -1.68 22.67 -16.68
C SER A 286 -1.16 22.13 -15.34
N ARG A 287 -1.65 22.64 -14.19
CA ARG A 287 -1.16 22.13 -12.89
C ARG A 287 -1.63 20.69 -12.61
N TYR A 288 -2.90 20.41 -12.86
CA TYR A 288 -3.54 19.11 -12.70
C TYR A 288 -4.16 18.67 -14.04
N LEU A 289 -4.79 17.49 -14.11
CA LEU A 289 -5.43 17.01 -15.34
C LEU A 289 -6.54 17.96 -15.80
N CYS A 290 -7.38 18.45 -14.87
CA CYS A 290 -8.52 19.32 -15.19
C CYS A 290 -8.25 20.83 -15.02
N GLY A 291 -6.99 21.27 -15.12
CA GLY A 291 -6.58 22.67 -14.96
C GLY A 291 -5.94 22.97 -13.60
N GLY A 292 -6.25 24.13 -13.03
CA GLY A 292 -5.65 24.62 -11.78
C GLY A 292 -6.15 23.99 -10.48
N THR A 293 -7.14 23.09 -10.52
CA THR A 293 -7.79 22.47 -9.35
C THR A 293 -7.66 20.95 -9.36
N LEU A 294 -7.39 20.36 -8.20
CA LEU A 294 -7.30 18.91 -8.00
C LEU A 294 -8.68 18.24 -8.09
N THR A 295 -8.76 17.12 -8.82
CA THR A 295 -9.99 16.33 -9.02
C THR A 295 -9.84 14.86 -8.65
N LEU A 296 -10.95 14.10 -8.64
CA LEU A 296 -10.91 12.64 -8.46
C LEU A 296 -10.07 11.94 -9.54
N SER A 297 -10.02 12.47 -10.77
CA SER A 297 -9.17 11.95 -11.86
C SER A 297 -7.68 12.04 -11.51
N ASP A 298 -7.27 13.12 -10.82
CA ASP A 298 -5.89 13.30 -10.38
C ASP A 298 -5.49 12.27 -9.31
N ILE A 299 -6.39 11.99 -8.36
CA ILE A 299 -6.21 10.92 -7.36
C ILE A 299 -6.17 9.53 -8.03
N CYS A 300 -7.00 9.33 -9.06
CA CYS A 300 -7.00 8.11 -9.85
C CYS A 300 -5.66 7.89 -10.57
N LEU A 301 -5.04 8.93 -11.12
CA LEU A 301 -3.70 8.86 -11.73
C LEU A 301 -2.59 8.71 -10.67
N PHE A 302 -2.57 9.56 -9.64
CA PHE A 302 -1.55 9.59 -8.57
C PHE A 302 -1.34 8.22 -7.93
N THR A 303 -2.43 7.49 -7.67
CA THR A 303 -2.35 6.15 -7.05
C THR A 303 -1.66 5.09 -7.90
N THR A 304 -1.52 5.31 -9.22
CA THR A 304 -0.63 4.53 -10.10
C THR A 304 0.78 5.13 -10.12
N LEU A 305 0.93 6.44 -10.27
CA LEU A 305 2.24 7.10 -10.34
C LEU A 305 3.13 6.80 -9.11
N ILE A 306 2.57 6.92 -7.90
CA ILE A 306 3.28 6.68 -6.63
C ILE A 306 3.75 5.22 -6.44
N ARG A 307 3.38 4.31 -7.33
CA ARG A 307 3.82 2.90 -7.36
C ARG A 307 4.69 2.55 -8.58
N PHE A 308 4.90 3.49 -9.50
CA PHE A 308 5.52 3.22 -10.80
C PHE A 308 6.97 2.77 -10.66
N ASP A 309 7.84 3.59 -10.07
CA ASP A 309 9.26 3.23 -9.89
C ASP A 309 9.48 2.24 -8.75
N LEU A 310 8.60 2.21 -7.73
CA LEU A 310 8.64 1.21 -6.66
C LEU A 310 8.36 -0.22 -7.15
N VAL A 311 7.42 -0.38 -8.08
CA VAL A 311 6.84 -1.68 -8.43
C VAL A 311 6.73 -1.90 -9.94
N TYR A 312 5.99 -1.04 -10.65
CA TYR A 312 5.57 -1.36 -12.02
C TYR A 312 6.73 -1.36 -13.02
N ASN A 313 7.72 -0.50 -12.81
CA ASN A 313 8.93 -0.44 -13.62
C ASN A 313 9.68 -1.78 -13.64
N VAL A 314 9.82 -2.44 -12.48
CA VAL A 314 10.56 -3.71 -12.36
C VAL A 314 9.64 -4.93 -12.50
N LEU A 315 8.65 -5.10 -11.61
CA LEU A 315 7.84 -6.32 -11.53
C LEU A 315 6.92 -6.48 -12.76
N PHE A 316 6.26 -5.40 -13.16
CA PHE A 316 5.38 -5.37 -14.34
C PHE A 316 6.12 -4.99 -15.63
N LYS A 317 7.46 -4.86 -15.56
CA LYS A 317 8.37 -4.57 -16.68
C LYS A 317 8.06 -3.27 -17.43
N CYS A 318 7.43 -2.28 -16.80
CA CYS A 318 7.22 -0.95 -17.40
C CYS A 318 8.54 -0.15 -17.43
N THR A 319 9.53 -0.63 -18.20
CA THR A 319 10.95 -0.25 -18.09
C THR A 319 11.42 0.88 -19.02
N LYS A 320 10.69 1.22 -20.10
CA LYS A 320 11.11 2.18 -21.16
C LYS A 320 11.70 3.48 -20.59
N ARG A 321 11.12 3.99 -19.49
CA ARG A 321 11.54 5.19 -18.76
C ARG A 321 10.99 5.11 -17.34
N LYS A 322 11.73 5.62 -16.35
CA LYS A 322 11.28 5.76 -14.95
C LYS A 322 10.43 7.00 -14.79
N LEU A 323 9.53 7.01 -13.81
CA LEU A 323 8.71 8.17 -13.51
C LEU A 323 9.56 9.38 -13.08
N LEU A 324 10.64 9.16 -12.31
CA LEU A 324 11.61 10.20 -11.96
C LEU A 324 12.18 10.97 -13.16
N GLU A 325 12.25 10.33 -14.34
CA GLU A 325 12.82 10.91 -15.56
C GLU A 325 11.80 11.77 -16.35
N TYR A 326 10.53 11.81 -15.93
CA TYR A 326 9.49 12.68 -16.46
C TYR A 326 9.32 13.93 -15.57
N PRO A 327 9.85 15.11 -15.94
CA PRO A 327 9.92 16.25 -15.02
C PRO A 327 8.55 16.75 -14.55
N ASN A 328 7.53 16.81 -15.41
CA ASN A 328 6.22 17.32 -15.03
C ASN A 328 5.38 16.28 -14.27
N LEU A 329 5.32 15.03 -14.74
CA LEU A 329 4.68 13.92 -14.02
C LEU A 329 5.29 13.70 -12.63
N HIS A 330 6.62 13.72 -12.49
CA HIS A 330 7.29 13.57 -11.20
C HIS A 330 7.04 14.77 -10.28
N ALA A 331 7.05 16.00 -10.81
CA ALA A 331 6.68 17.18 -10.04
C ALA A 331 5.19 17.17 -9.63
N TYR A 332 4.29 16.72 -10.49
CA TYR A 332 2.85 16.56 -10.24
C TYR A 332 2.56 15.50 -9.17
N MET A 333 3.27 14.36 -9.22
CA MET A 333 3.18 13.34 -8.17
C MET A 333 3.64 13.90 -6.81
N ARG A 334 4.71 14.71 -6.78
CA ARG A 334 5.17 15.36 -5.54
C ARG A 334 4.22 16.44 -5.03
N ASP A 335 3.61 17.21 -5.92
CA ASP A 335 2.57 18.21 -5.61
C ASP A 335 1.42 17.54 -4.83
N ILE A 336 0.87 16.44 -5.37
CA ILE A 336 -0.20 15.68 -4.71
C ILE A 336 0.29 14.98 -3.43
N TYR A 337 1.50 14.41 -3.42
CA TYR A 337 2.08 13.77 -2.22
C TYR A 337 2.28 14.75 -1.05
N GLN A 338 2.57 16.02 -1.33
CA GLN A 338 2.80 17.07 -0.32
C GLN A 338 1.52 17.75 0.19
N ILE A 339 0.34 17.41 -0.37
CA ILE A 339 -0.93 17.83 0.22
C ILE A 339 -1.06 17.18 1.61
N PRO A 340 -1.46 17.93 2.66
CA PRO A 340 -1.60 17.40 4.02
C PRO A 340 -2.40 16.09 4.08
N LYS A 341 -1.95 15.16 4.93
CA LYS A 341 -2.42 13.76 5.05
C LYS A 341 -2.21 12.83 3.84
N VAL A 342 -1.86 13.29 2.65
CA VAL A 342 -1.64 12.37 1.50
C VAL A 342 -0.35 11.56 1.68
N ALA A 343 0.70 12.16 2.25
CA ALA A 343 1.93 11.45 2.60
C ALA A 343 1.70 10.29 3.61
N GLU A 344 0.69 10.39 4.46
CA GLU A 344 0.37 9.46 5.55
C GLU A 344 -0.29 8.17 5.03
N THR A 345 -1.00 8.23 3.90
CA THR A 345 -1.59 7.04 3.25
C THR A 345 -0.57 6.22 2.43
N CYS A 346 0.64 6.76 2.23
CA CYS A 346 1.66 6.25 1.31
C CYS A 346 2.67 5.27 1.96
N ASN A 347 2.23 4.16 2.52
CA ASN A 347 3.13 3.16 3.12
C ASN A 347 3.90 2.35 2.04
N PHE A 348 5.13 2.76 1.71
CA PHE A 348 5.92 2.16 0.63
C PHE A 348 6.40 0.73 0.94
N THR A 349 6.67 0.39 2.19
CA THR A 349 7.03 -0.99 2.60
C THR A 349 5.87 -1.93 2.34
N ALA A 350 4.66 -1.60 2.82
CA ALA A 350 3.45 -2.40 2.58
C ALA A 350 3.07 -2.47 1.09
N ILE A 351 3.39 -1.43 0.30
CA ILE A 351 3.26 -1.45 -1.15
C ILE A 351 4.23 -2.46 -1.77
N MET A 352 5.55 -2.37 -1.51
CA MET A 352 6.50 -3.28 -2.13
C MET A 352 6.26 -4.73 -1.68
N ASP A 353 6.01 -4.98 -0.40
CA ASP A 353 5.68 -6.30 0.14
C ASP A 353 4.49 -6.92 -0.59
N GLY A 354 3.37 -6.18 -0.70
CA GLY A 354 2.14 -6.69 -1.30
C GLY A 354 2.18 -6.92 -2.82
N TYR A 355 3.27 -6.53 -3.49
CA TYR A 355 3.52 -6.89 -4.89
C TYR A 355 4.63 -7.95 -5.00
N TYR A 356 5.83 -7.70 -4.48
CA TYR A 356 6.99 -8.57 -4.68
C TYR A 356 6.90 -9.90 -3.91
N LYS A 357 6.27 -9.94 -2.72
CA LYS A 357 6.21 -11.16 -1.89
C LYS A 357 4.97 -12.03 -2.14
N ILE A 358 3.95 -11.46 -2.81
CA ILE A 358 2.57 -11.98 -2.82
C ILE A 358 2.04 -12.29 -4.23
N LEU A 359 2.46 -11.56 -5.27
CA LEU A 359 2.00 -11.83 -6.64
C LEU A 359 2.73 -13.03 -7.25
N PHE A 360 2.44 -14.21 -6.71
CA PHE A 360 2.81 -15.49 -7.29
C PHE A 360 1.84 -15.82 -8.44
N PRO A 361 2.32 -16.19 -9.65
CA PRO A 361 3.67 -16.64 -9.98
C PRO A 361 4.57 -15.57 -10.67
N LEU A 362 4.30 -14.27 -10.54
CA LEU A 362 5.13 -13.22 -11.18
C LEU A 362 6.52 -13.09 -10.57
N ASN A 363 6.66 -13.27 -9.26
CA ASN A 363 7.95 -13.27 -8.56
C ASN A 363 8.13 -14.52 -7.69
N PRO A 364 8.48 -15.68 -8.27
CA PRO A 364 8.51 -16.97 -7.55
C PRO A 364 9.46 -17.04 -6.34
N GLY A 365 10.52 -16.23 -6.32
CA GLY A 365 11.48 -16.19 -5.20
C GLY A 365 11.08 -15.24 -4.07
N SER A 366 10.00 -14.46 -4.22
CA SER A 366 9.58 -13.39 -3.30
C SER A 366 10.66 -12.34 -2.97
N ILE A 367 11.73 -12.28 -3.77
CA ILE A 367 12.84 -11.32 -3.59
C ILE A 367 12.38 -9.93 -4.02
N GLN A 368 12.56 -8.96 -3.12
CA GLN A 368 12.21 -7.56 -3.32
C GLN A 368 13.47 -6.76 -3.67
N PRO A 369 13.45 -5.87 -4.68
CA PRO A 369 14.56 -4.95 -4.93
C PRO A 369 14.65 -3.91 -3.80
N VAL A 370 15.85 -3.36 -3.58
CA VAL A 370 16.02 -2.18 -2.71
C VAL A 370 15.16 -1.03 -3.24
N MET A 371 14.52 -0.26 -2.34
CA MET A 371 13.72 0.90 -2.73
C MET A 371 14.58 1.89 -3.55
N PRO A 372 14.12 2.34 -4.74
CA PRO A 372 14.83 3.38 -5.48
C PRO A 372 14.89 4.66 -4.67
N SER A 373 16.08 5.26 -4.53
CA SER A 373 16.29 6.44 -3.67
C SER A 373 15.42 7.64 -4.08
N GLY A 374 15.12 7.77 -5.39
CA GLY A 374 14.17 8.78 -5.90
C GLY A 374 12.75 8.68 -5.31
N CYS A 375 12.36 7.52 -4.77
CA CYS A 375 11.07 7.28 -4.13
C CYS A 375 11.06 7.54 -2.62
N GLU A 376 12.20 7.85 -1.98
CA GLU A 376 12.25 8.08 -0.53
C GLU A 376 11.37 9.27 -0.13
N HIS A 377 10.72 9.17 1.04
CA HIS A 377 9.83 10.22 1.55
C HIS A 377 10.50 11.61 1.64
N GLU A 378 11.82 11.68 1.82
CA GLU A 378 12.58 12.94 1.82
C GLU A 378 12.73 13.55 0.42
N ILE A 379 12.95 12.73 -0.61
CA ILE A 379 13.02 13.18 -2.01
C ILE A 379 11.64 13.64 -2.50
N LEU A 380 10.59 12.90 -2.13
CA LEU A 380 9.21 13.23 -2.47
C LEU A 380 8.69 14.49 -1.75
N SER A 381 9.31 14.87 -0.62
CA SER A 381 9.01 16.11 0.13
C SER A 381 9.81 17.34 -0.35
N ARG A 382 10.62 17.22 -1.41
CA ARG A 382 11.35 18.36 -2.01
C ARG A 382 10.40 19.25 -2.84
N PRO A 383 10.62 20.57 -2.90
CA PRO A 383 9.78 21.48 -3.69
C PRO A 383 9.56 21.03 -5.14
N HIS A 384 8.34 21.26 -5.64
CA HIS A 384 7.90 20.87 -6.98
C HIS A 384 7.61 22.07 -7.92
N HIS A 385 7.46 23.28 -7.38
CA HIS A 385 7.35 24.56 -8.12
C HIS A 385 6.14 24.71 -9.07
N ARG A 386 5.15 23.80 -8.99
CA ARG A 386 3.95 23.76 -9.84
C ARG A 386 2.85 24.74 -9.44
N GLU A 387 2.98 25.38 -8.28
CA GLU A 387 2.10 26.45 -7.80
C GLU A 387 2.07 27.65 -8.75
N SER A 388 3.15 27.84 -9.51
CA SER A 388 3.29 28.83 -10.58
C SER A 388 2.29 28.64 -11.74
N LEU A 389 1.93 27.39 -12.07
CA LEU A 389 1.04 27.06 -13.19
C LEU A 389 -0.39 27.56 -12.93
N SER A 390 -0.92 27.34 -11.71
CA SER A 390 -2.23 27.88 -11.30
C SER A 390 -2.32 29.40 -11.45
N LEU A 391 -1.22 30.12 -11.20
CA LEU A 391 -1.17 31.57 -11.34
C LEU A 391 -1.19 32.01 -12.81
N ALA A 392 -0.50 31.29 -13.70
CA ALA A 392 -0.50 31.54 -15.14
C ALA A 392 -1.89 31.32 -15.76
N GLU A 393 -2.54 30.19 -15.45
CA GLU A 393 -3.93 29.90 -15.87
C GLU A 393 -4.89 31.01 -15.43
N SER A 394 -4.77 31.46 -14.17
CA SER A 394 -5.62 32.52 -13.60
C SER A 394 -5.42 33.93 -14.19
N LYS A 395 -4.37 34.13 -14.99
CA LYS A 395 -4.14 35.34 -15.79
C LYS A 395 -4.75 35.17 -17.18
N SER A 396 -4.39 34.10 -17.89
CA SER A 396 -4.92 33.78 -19.23
C SER A 396 -6.46 33.85 -19.30
N ILE A 397 -7.16 33.30 -18.30
CA ILE A 397 -8.63 33.34 -18.21
C ILE A 397 -9.19 34.77 -18.08
N LYS A 398 -8.43 35.73 -17.52
CA LYS A 398 -8.82 37.15 -17.44
C LYS A 398 -8.48 37.90 -18.72
N ASP A 399 -7.30 37.63 -19.27
CA ASP A 399 -6.77 38.32 -20.45
C ASP A 399 -7.50 37.90 -21.75
N HIS A 400 -8.30 36.84 -21.71
CA HIS A 400 -9.27 36.45 -22.75
C HIS A 400 -10.74 36.54 -22.27
N GLY A 401 -10.98 37.10 -21.07
CA GLY A 401 -12.25 37.03 -20.34
C GLY A 401 -13.08 38.32 -20.32
N THR A 402 -12.97 39.19 -21.34
CA THR A 402 -13.66 40.49 -21.38
C THR A 402 -14.67 40.61 -22.52
N ASN A 403 -15.85 39.99 -22.36
CA ASN A 403 -17.06 40.35 -23.09
C ASN A 403 -18.08 40.95 -22.10
N PRO A 404 -18.34 42.27 -22.12
CA PRO A 404 -19.02 42.97 -21.03
C PRO A 404 -20.55 42.88 -21.08
N ASN A 405 -21.11 41.66 -21.12
CA ASN A 405 -22.56 41.45 -21.00
C ASN A 405 -22.94 40.05 -20.46
N ILE A 406 -22.70 39.83 -19.16
CA ILE A 406 -23.48 38.93 -18.28
C ILE A 406 -23.25 39.41 -16.83
N SER A 407 -24.32 39.79 -16.14
CA SER A 407 -24.30 40.17 -14.72
C SER A 407 -24.31 38.92 -13.84
N ASN A 408 -23.14 38.50 -13.37
CA ASN A 408 -22.99 37.22 -12.65
C ASN A 408 -22.88 37.40 -11.12
N PRO A 409 -23.92 37.03 -10.33
CA PRO A 409 -23.95 37.24 -8.88
C PRO A 409 -23.21 36.13 -8.10
N SER A 410 -21.92 35.94 -8.36
CA SER A 410 -21.06 35.05 -7.56
C SER A 410 -19.62 35.56 -7.47
N LYS A 411 -19.32 36.32 -6.41
CA LYS A 411 -17.95 36.75 -6.04
C LYS A 411 -17.48 36.22 -4.67
N ALA A 412 -18.22 35.28 -4.07
CA ALA A 412 -18.01 34.83 -2.69
C ALA A 412 -17.39 33.41 -2.56
N ALA A 413 -17.47 32.56 -3.59
CA ALA A 413 -17.23 31.11 -3.44
C ALA A 413 -15.75 30.66 -3.60
N THR A 414 -14.91 31.41 -4.32
CA THR A 414 -13.64 30.86 -4.87
C THR A 414 -12.39 31.34 -4.12
N ARG A 415 -12.43 31.38 -2.78
CA ARG A 415 -11.27 31.71 -1.92
C ARG A 415 -11.15 30.83 -0.67
N GLN A 416 -11.37 29.52 -0.81
CA GLN A 416 -10.79 28.56 0.13
C GLN A 416 -9.27 28.46 -0.07
N ASN A 417 -8.56 29.49 0.39
CA ASN A 417 -7.15 29.33 0.71
C ASN A 417 -7.05 28.26 1.81
N TYR A 418 -6.31 27.18 1.54
CA TYR A 418 -5.68 26.44 2.63
C TYR A 418 -4.92 27.47 3.48
N LYS A 419 -5.29 27.63 4.75
CA LYS A 419 -4.46 28.38 5.70
C LYS A 419 -3.20 27.57 5.96
N ALA A 420 -2.22 27.75 5.08
CA ALA A 420 -0.91 27.17 5.25
C ALA A 420 -0.27 27.77 6.52
N LEU A 421 -0.31 27.00 7.61
CA LEU A 421 0.94 26.68 8.30
C LEU A 421 1.94 26.38 7.19
N SER A 422 2.92 27.26 6.98
CA SER A 422 3.65 27.25 5.72
C SER A 422 4.24 25.85 5.47
N ILE A 423 4.19 25.37 4.22
CA ILE A 423 4.75 24.05 3.88
C ILE A 423 6.22 23.98 4.32
N GLN A 424 6.90 25.14 4.30
CA GLN A 424 8.20 25.37 4.89
C GLN A 424 8.25 25.13 6.41
N GLN A 425 7.33 25.68 7.23
CA GLN A 425 7.24 25.38 8.67
C GLN A 425 6.93 23.91 8.98
N TYR A 426 5.98 23.28 8.27
CA TYR A 426 5.64 21.86 8.48
C TYR A 426 6.84 20.96 8.14
N ASN A 427 7.50 21.20 7.00
CA ASN A 427 8.72 20.49 6.63
C ASN A 427 9.91 20.82 7.56
N SER A 428 10.03 22.05 8.07
CA SER A 428 11.04 22.41 9.07
C SER A 428 10.85 21.66 10.39
N LEU A 429 9.61 21.49 10.87
CA LEU A 429 9.30 20.67 12.04
C LEU A 429 9.68 19.20 11.79
N ARG A 430 9.34 18.65 10.62
CA ARG A 430 9.70 17.28 10.21
C ARG A 430 11.22 17.06 10.12
N VAL A 431 11.98 18.03 9.60
CA VAL A 431 13.45 17.98 9.51
C VAL A 431 14.11 18.20 10.88
N ALA A 432 13.57 19.08 11.73
CA ALA A 432 14.06 19.29 13.09
C ALA A 432 13.93 18.02 13.94
N ALA A 433 12.77 17.35 13.88
CA ALA A 433 12.55 16.07 14.54
C ALA A 433 13.53 14.98 14.09
N ARG A 434 13.95 14.97 12.81
CA ARG A 434 14.96 14.03 12.29
C ARG A 434 16.40 14.37 12.68
N ARG A 435 16.73 15.65 12.91
CA ARG A 435 18.07 16.08 13.39
C ARG A 435 18.30 15.89 14.89
N GLY A 436 17.25 15.89 15.70
CA GLY A 436 17.36 15.74 17.16
C GLY A 436 17.78 14.35 17.66
N ASN A 437 18.01 13.37 16.78
CA ASN A 437 18.19 11.97 17.17
C ASN A 437 19.43 11.31 16.51
N GLN A 438 20.55 12.06 16.46
CA GLN A 438 21.88 11.55 16.16
C GLN A 438 22.80 11.72 17.37
N HIS A 439 22.89 10.71 18.23
CA HIS A 439 23.95 10.63 19.23
C HIS A 439 25.26 10.15 18.58
N PRO A 440 26.39 10.85 18.76
CA PRO A 440 27.70 10.36 18.33
C PRO A 440 28.19 9.23 19.24
N VAL A 441 28.97 8.31 18.69
CA VAL A 441 29.66 7.27 19.46
C VAL A 441 30.82 7.90 20.23
N ALA A 442 30.92 7.63 21.53
CA ALA A 442 32.04 8.02 22.38
C ALA A 442 32.52 6.83 23.22
N GLN A 443 33.84 6.67 23.31
CA GLN A 443 34.49 5.75 24.26
C GLN A 443 34.71 6.46 25.62
N PRO A 444 34.82 5.71 26.73
CA PRO A 444 34.87 6.31 28.06
C PRO A 444 36.21 7.01 28.33
N LEU A 445 36.15 8.14 29.01
CA LEU A 445 37.30 8.82 29.63
C LEU A 445 36.91 9.34 31.02
N ASP A 446 37.93 9.75 31.77
CA ASP A 446 37.89 9.81 33.23
C ASP A 446 37.11 11.00 33.83
N SER A 447 37.04 10.97 35.15
CA SER A 447 36.25 11.75 36.09
C SER A 447 36.68 13.22 36.29
N THR A 448 35.82 13.93 37.03
CA THR A 448 36.03 15.13 37.87
C THR A 448 35.33 16.47 37.51
N VAL A 449 34.41 16.86 38.41
CA VAL A 449 34.33 18.18 39.10
C VAL A 449 33.58 19.38 38.47
N ARG A 450 32.44 19.71 39.13
CA ARG A 450 31.80 21.04 39.38
C ARG A 450 31.41 21.98 38.23
N GLY A 451 30.19 22.54 38.30
CA GLY A 451 29.96 23.93 37.86
C GLY A 451 28.52 24.44 37.67
N SER A 452 27.93 25.03 38.74
CA SER A 452 26.87 26.08 38.73
C SER A 452 25.46 25.81 38.13
N ASN A 453 24.54 26.74 38.43
CA ASN A 453 23.09 26.65 38.19
C ASN A 453 22.58 27.69 37.18
N SER A 454 21.60 27.33 36.36
CA SER A 454 20.37 28.13 36.17
C SER A 454 19.25 27.22 35.66
N GLY A 455 18.01 27.40 36.13
CA GLY A 455 16.93 26.43 35.93
C GLY A 455 15.83 26.89 34.99
N THR A 456 15.06 25.92 34.48
CA THR A 456 13.73 26.12 33.88
C THR A 456 12.77 25.11 34.48
N LYS A 457 11.53 25.54 34.78
CA LYS A 457 10.53 24.72 35.49
C LYS A 457 9.97 23.62 34.59
N ILE A 458 9.93 22.39 35.08
CA ILE A 458 9.14 21.28 34.51
C ILE A 458 8.01 20.98 35.50
N CYS A 459 6.75 21.16 35.08
CA CYS A 459 5.60 20.74 35.85
C CYS A 459 5.39 19.22 35.68
N PHE A 460 5.67 18.46 36.73
CA PHE A 460 5.26 17.05 36.81
C PHE A 460 3.77 16.98 37.12
N ILE A 461 2.97 16.44 36.20
CA ILE A 461 1.60 16.00 36.49
C ILE A 461 1.65 14.49 36.73
N THR A 462 1.64 14.12 38.01
CA THR A 462 1.54 12.73 38.45
C THR A 462 0.10 12.25 38.33
N ILE A 463 -0.16 11.18 37.59
CA ILE A 463 -1.46 10.49 37.60
C ILE A 463 -1.27 9.09 38.17
N SER A 464 -2.03 8.79 39.22
CA SER A 464 -1.94 7.53 39.97
C SER A 464 -2.68 6.38 39.28
N SER A 465 -2.20 5.15 39.47
CA SER A 465 -2.78 3.93 38.89
C SER A 465 -3.63 3.14 39.89
N THR A 466 -4.93 3.42 39.93
CA THR A 466 -5.98 2.67 40.65
C THR A 466 -7.28 2.73 39.84
N GLU A 467 -8.12 1.69 39.73
CA GLU A 467 -8.16 0.40 40.43
C GLU A 467 -8.22 -0.80 39.45
N ARG A 468 -7.98 -2.02 39.97
CA ARG A 468 -8.56 -3.25 39.43
C ARG A 468 -9.48 -3.86 40.49
N LYS A 469 -10.70 -4.27 40.11
CA LYS A 469 -11.50 -5.22 40.90
C LYS A 469 -12.02 -6.32 39.98
N ALA A 470 -11.91 -7.56 40.44
CA ALA A 470 -12.41 -8.74 39.75
C ALA A 470 -13.80 -9.13 40.28
N ILE A 471 -14.59 -9.82 39.46
CA ILE A 471 -15.73 -10.62 39.91
C ILE A 471 -15.54 -12.02 39.33
N THR A 472 -15.72 -13.04 40.17
CA THR A 472 -15.32 -14.42 39.89
C THR A 472 -16.52 -15.35 39.97
N SER A 473 -16.65 -16.23 38.97
CA SER A 473 -17.39 -17.52 38.98
C SER A 473 -18.76 -17.62 39.67
N LYS A 474 -19.77 -18.03 38.88
CA LYS A 474 -20.75 -19.03 39.35
C LYS A 474 -20.78 -20.22 38.39
N LYS A 475 -21.04 -21.41 38.93
CA LYS A 475 -20.95 -22.72 38.26
C LYS A 475 -22.31 -23.44 38.38
N ILE A 476 -22.42 -24.65 37.80
CA ILE A 476 -23.57 -25.60 37.87
C ILE A 476 -24.73 -25.22 36.94
N ALA A 477 -25.39 -26.14 36.20
CA ALA A 477 -24.97 -27.44 35.64
C ALA A 477 -25.98 -27.91 34.54
N ASP A 478 -25.69 -29.08 33.96
CA ASP A 478 -26.60 -30.06 33.35
C ASP A 478 -26.79 -30.16 31.82
N ARG A 479 -26.88 -31.44 31.44
CA ARG A 479 -27.14 -32.16 30.18
C ARG A 479 -27.93 -33.41 30.64
N PRO A 480 -28.78 -34.09 29.84
CA PRO A 480 -28.41 -34.71 28.56
C PRO A 480 -29.59 -34.72 27.53
N PRO A 481 -29.73 -35.70 26.60
CA PRO A 481 -28.92 -35.82 25.39
C PRO A 481 -29.74 -35.99 24.08
N LEU A 482 -29.00 -36.13 22.96
CA LEU A 482 -29.32 -36.93 21.76
C LEU A 482 -30.62 -36.65 20.98
N HIS A 483 -30.46 -36.35 19.69
CA HIS A 483 -30.84 -37.32 18.66
C HIS A 483 -29.94 -37.20 17.42
N LEU A 484 -29.66 -38.33 16.77
CA LEU A 484 -29.14 -38.36 15.39
C LEU A 484 -30.30 -38.60 14.43
N THR A 485 -30.26 -37.94 13.28
CA THR A 485 -30.81 -38.43 12.00
C THR A 485 -29.79 -38.13 10.90
N THR A 486 -29.63 -39.08 9.98
CA THR A 486 -28.83 -38.93 8.76
C THR A 486 -29.72 -38.48 7.59
N ASP A 487 -29.13 -38.52 6.40
CA ASP A 487 -29.73 -38.44 5.07
C ASP A 487 -29.73 -37.01 4.48
N ALA A 488 -28.89 -36.64 3.52
CA ALA A 488 -28.47 -37.25 2.23
C ALA A 488 -29.31 -36.75 1.04
N ALA A 489 -28.78 -35.73 0.37
CA ALA A 489 -28.99 -35.49 -1.06
C ALA A 489 -27.82 -34.64 -1.60
N LEU A 490 -27.11 -35.16 -2.60
CA LEU A 490 -26.33 -34.35 -3.54
C LEU A 490 -27.24 -34.06 -4.73
N ASP A 491 -27.18 -32.85 -5.29
CA ASP A 491 -27.31 -32.67 -6.74
C ASP A 491 -26.69 -31.32 -7.18
N PRO A 492 -26.26 -31.16 -8.45
CA PRO A 492 -25.51 -30.00 -8.93
C PRO A 492 -26.26 -29.21 -10.04
N VAL A 493 -25.51 -28.43 -10.84
CA VAL A 493 -25.92 -27.75 -12.11
C VAL A 493 -26.71 -26.44 -11.92
N PRO A 494 -26.55 -25.40 -12.78
CA PRO A 494 -25.58 -25.24 -13.89
C PRO A 494 -24.37 -24.35 -13.55
#